data_AF-A0A2M9P1R4-F1
#
_entry.id   AF-A0A2M9P1R4-F1
#
_cell.length_a   1.000
_cell.length_b   1.000
_cell.length_c   1.000
_cell.angle_alpha   90.00
_cell.angle_beta   90.00
_cell.angle_gamma   90.00
#
_symmetry.space_group_name_H-M   'P 1'
#
loop_
_entity.id
_entity.type
_entity.pdbx_description
1 polymer ?
#
loop_
_entity_poly.entity_id
_entity_poly.type
_entity_poly.pdbx_seq_one_letter_code
_entity_poly.pdbx_strand_id
1 'polypeptide(L)'
;MKGSGLQFGGSTNRAGWIIAILAVLFIPFIYAALILTAKWGPYDHLSNLPVAVVNKDAGSTLGDKPVNVGKDLVAELRKSDTLGWDFVDDKKAKKGLQNTDYYMVIEIPENFSQNVTTVLDENPVKPELTYIQNEGLHYMAAQVTKSATERIRENLSNKVTASYTTALLSQMAEIENGFNDGAGGSQKINDGAGKLKSGTAQILESLQQKAPDIDKLAGGAAQLKVGTGTMYNSLAGKQADIGKLADGANQVDTGMQQVNGGARKLDAGIQKLNVGMTELNSGAQRLNGGL
;
A
#
# COMPACT_ATOMS: atom_id res chain seq x y z
N MET A 1 31.50 -45.92 -104.48
CA MET A 1 30.84 -44.82 -105.22
C MET A 1 29.33 -44.90 -104.99
N LYS A 2 28.73 -43.73 -104.70
CA LYS A 2 27.29 -43.37 -104.65
C LYS A 2 26.40 -44.02 -103.58
N GLY A 3 25.93 -43.16 -102.67
CA GLY A 3 24.94 -43.46 -101.66
C GLY A 3 23.49 -43.44 -102.17
N SER A 4 22.57 -43.81 -101.29
CA SER A 4 21.14 -43.53 -101.42
C SER A 4 20.68 -42.91 -100.11
N GLY A 5 20.32 -41.63 -100.18
CA GLY A 5 19.73 -40.88 -99.10
C GLY A 5 18.27 -41.28 -98.89
N LEU A 6 17.91 -41.56 -97.64
CA LEU A 6 16.53 -41.57 -97.21
C LEU A 6 16.07 -40.10 -97.08
N GLN A 7 15.37 -39.65 -98.12
CA GLN A 7 14.63 -38.39 -98.11
C GLN A 7 13.33 -38.60 -97.34
N PHE A 8 13.15 -37.92 -96.21
CA PHE A 8 11.83 -37.68 -95.65
C PHE A 8 11.25 -36.41 -96.29
N GLY A 9 10.42 -36.64 -97.32
CA GLY A 9 9.58 -35.60 -97.93
C GLY A 9 8.43 -35.21 -97.01
N GLY A 10 8.19 -33.90 -96.89
CA GLY A 10 7.21 -33.32 -95.98
C GLY A 10 5.83 -33.04 -96.59
N SER A 11 4.91 -32.74 -95.66
CA SER A 11 3.57 -32.14 -95.81
C SER A 11 2.47 -33.15 -96.22
N THR A 12 1.30 -33.29 -95.59
CA THR A 12 0.53 -32.41 -94.68
C THR A 12 -0.56 -33.26 -94.01
N ASN A 13 -0.32 -33.71 -92.77
CA ASN A 13 -1.40 -33.98 -91.80
C ASN A 13 -0.95 -33.46 -90.44
N ARG A 14 -0.44 -32.21 -90.47
CA ARG A 14 0.04 -31.48 -89.28
C ARG A 14 -1.05 -31.43 -88.22
N ALA A 15 -2.31 -31.31 -88.63
CA ALA A 15 -3.46 -31.32 -87.72
C ALA A 15 -3.56 -32.61 -86.89
N GLY A 16 -3.39 -33.80 -87.48
CA GLY A 16 -3.51 -35.07 -86.76
C GLY A 16 -2.42 -35.30 -85.71
N TRP A 17 -1.17 -34.95 -86.05
CA TRP A 17 -0.04 -35.02 -85.10
C TRP A 17 -0.14 -33.96 -84.01
N ILE A 18 -0.63 -32.76 -84.32
CA ILE A 18 -0.88 -31.72 -83.33
C ILE A 18 -2.01 -32.14 -82.37
N ILE A 19 -3.07 -32.78 -82.85
CA ILE A 19 -4.16 -33.31 -82.01
C ILE A 19 -3.66 -34.44 -81.10
N ALA A 20 -2.84 -35.37 -81.61
CA ALA A 20 -2.28 -36.46 -80.80
C ALA A 20 -1.33 -35.94 -79.70
N ILE A 21 -0.49 -34.96 -80.02
CA ILE A 21 0.41 -34.31 -79.06
C ILE A 21 -0.39 -33.50 -78.03
N LEU A 22 -1.45 -32.78 -78.44
CA LEU A 22 -2.34 -32.06 -77.53
C LEU A 22 -3.10 -33.01 -76.59
N ALA A 23 -3.58 -34.15 -77.08
CA ALA A 23 -4.26 -35.14 -76.26
C ALA A 23 -3.34 -35.73 -75.18
N VAL A 24 -2.08 -36.05 -75.53
CA VAL A 24 -1.07 -36.55 -74.58
C VAL A 24 -0.64 -35.46 -73.58
N LEU A 25 -0.58 -34.20 -73.99
CA LEU A 25 -0.33 -33.06 -73.10
C LEU A 25 -1.52 -32.75 -72.17
N PHE A 26 -2.75 -33.08 -72.59
CA PHE A 26 -3.94 -32.91 -71.76
C PHE A 26 -4.05 -33.96 -70.66
N ILE A 27 -3.48 -35.16 -70.82
CA ILE A 27 -3.49 -36.21 -69.77
C ILE A 27 -2.87 -35.71 -68.44
N PRO A 28 -1.63 -35.15 -68.42
CA PRO A 28 -1.06 -34.58 -67.21
C PRO A 28 -1.79 -33.31 -66.76
N PHE A 29 -2.47 -32.59 -67.66
CA PHE A 29 -3.29 -31.43 -67.30
C PHE A 29 -4.60 -31.84 -66.60
N ILE A 30 -5.24 -32.93 -67.04
CA ILE A 30 -6.42 -33.52 -66.41
C ILE A 30 -6.02 -34.17 -65.08
N TYR A 31 -4.86 -34.85 -65.03
CA TYR A 31 -4.32 -35.41 -63.80
C TYR A 31 -3.93 -34.30 -62.79
N ALA A 32 -3.33 -33.22 -63.27
CA ALA A 32 -3.05 -32.03 -62.46
C ALA A 32 -4.35 -31.32 -62.06
N ALA A 33 -5.37 -31.26 -62.91
CA ALA A 33 -6.68 -30.69 -62.58
C ALA A 33 -7.42 -31.54 -61.54
N LEU A 34 -7.35 -32.88 -61.63
CA LEU A 34 -7.85 -33.80 -60.60
C LEU A 34 -7.09 -33.66 -59.28
N ILE A 35 -5.77 -33.50 -59.32
CA ILE A 35 -4.96 -33.25 -58.11
C ILE A 35 -5.21 -31.84 -57.55
N LEU A 36 -5.38 -30.81 -58.38
CA LEU A 36 -5.65 -29.43 -57.94
C LEU A 36 -7.07 -29.28 -57.39
N THR A 37 -8.06 -29.96 -57.98
CA THR A 37 -9.43 -30.08 -57.42
C THR A 37 -9.51 -31.01 -56.22
N ALA A 38 -8.52 -31.88 -56.01
CA ALA A 38 -8.36 -32.65 -54.76
C ALA A 38 -7.52 -31.92 -53.69
N LYS A 39 -6.72 -30.91 -54.10
CA LYS A 39 -5.93 -30.03 -53.21
C LYS A 39 -6.69 -28.79 -52.74
N TRP A 40 -7.67 -28.32 -53.51
CA TRP A 40 -8.86 -27.66 -52.98
C TRP A 40 -9.69 -28.75 -52.33
N GLY A 41 -9.61 -28.88 -51.01
CA GLY A 41 -9.94 -30.14 -50.35
C GLY A 41 -11.40 -30.53 -50.59
N PRO A 42 -11.76 -31.82 -50.54
CA PRO A 42 -13.16 -32.27 -50.32
C PRO A 42 -13.78 -31.77 -48.98
N TYR A 43 -13.11 -30.81 -48.34
CA TYR A 43 -13.28 -30.19 -47.04
C TYR A 43 -13.21 -28.64 -47.12
N ASP A 44 -13.18 -28.03 -48.32
CA ASP A 44 -13.19 -26.56 -48.47
C ASP A 44 -14.56 -25.93 -48.17
N HIS A 45 -15.58 -26.75 -47.90
CA HIS A 45 -16.95 -26.35 -47.58
C HIS A 45 -17.46 -26.93 -46.25
N LEU A 46 -16.57 -27.01 -45.26
CA LEU A 46 -16.94 -27.41 -43.89
C LEU A 46 -17.97 -26.47 -43.24
N SER A 47 -18.09 -25.24 -43.73
CA SER A 47 -19.11 -24.24 -43.34
C SER A 47 -20.56 -24.73 -43.48
N ASN A 48 -20.81 -25.78 -44.28
CA ASN A 48 -22.13 -26.37 -44.44
C ASN A 48 -22.39 -27.55 -43.51
N LEU A 49 -21.42 -27.98 -42.70
CA LEU A 49 -21.60 -29.07 -41.74
C LEU A 49 -22.35 -28.55 -40.50
N PRO A 50 -23.60 -28.97 -40.26
CA PRO A 50 -24.37 -28.48 -39.12
C PRO A 50 -23.80 -29.03 -37.82
N VAL A 51 -23.31 -28.13 -36.96
CA VAL A 51 -22.77 -28.45 -35.64
C VAL A 51 -23.53 -27.63 -34.60
N ALA A 52 -24.20 -28.32 -33.69
CA ALA A 52 -24.91 -27.67 -32.60
C ALA A 52 -23.93 -27.30 -31.48
N VAL A 53 -24.00 -26.07 -30.98
CA VAL A 53 -23.23 -25.59 -29.83
C VAL A 53 -24.19 -25.25 -28.70
N VAL A 54 -24.01 -25.91 -27.55
CA VAL A 54 -24.78 -25.69 -26.32
C VAL A 54 -23.85 -25.09 -25.28
N ASN A 55 -24.16 -23.90 -24.78
CA ASN A 55 -23.39 -23.27 -23.72
C ASN A 55 -24.14 -23.36 -22.39
N LYS A 56 -23.60 -24.13 -21.44
CA LYS A 56 -24.09 -24.22 -20.06
C LYS A 56 -23.21 -23.45 -19.06
N ASP A 57 -22.10 -22.88 -19.52
CA ASP A 57 -21.13 -22.18 -18.67
C ASP A 57 -21.75 -21.03 -17.87
N ALA A 58 -21.56 -21.06 -16.56
CA ALA A 58 -22.08 -20.04 -15.65
C ALA A 58 -21.19 -18.79 -15.58
N GLY A 59 -19.94 -18.89 -16.04
CA GLY A 59 -18.90 -17.88 -15.76
C GLY A 59 -18.26 -18.09 -14.39
N SER A 60 -17.20 -17.33 -14.11
CA SER A 60 -16.45 -17.34 -12.84
C SER A 60 -15.83 -15.97 -12.57
N THR A 61 -15.08 -15.84 -11.48
CA THR A 61 -14.30 -14.64 -11.13
C THR A 61 -12.87 -15.05 -10.79
N LEU A 62 -11.90 -14.28 -11.26
CA LEU A 62 -10.50 -14.41 -10.87
C LEU A 62 -10.10 -13.11 -10.14
N GLY A 63 -9.97 -13.19 -8.82
CA GLY A 63 -9.95 -11.99 -7.97
C GLY A 63 -11.25 -11.19 -8.15
N ASP A 64 -11.14 -9.90 -8.40
CA ASP A 64 -12.28 -9.00 -8.64
C ASP A 64 -12.71 -8.92 -10.13
N LYS A 65 -12.08 -9.69 -11.02
CA LYS A 65 -12.36 -9.63 -12.47
C LYS A 65 -13.30 -10.77 -12.90
N PRO A 66 -14.41 -10.48 -13.60
CA PRO A 66 -15.30 -11.51 -14.14
C PRO A 66 -14.63 -12.23 -15.32
N VAL A 67 -14.76 -13.56 -15.35
CA VAL A 67 -14.20 -14.46 -16.35
C VAL A 67 -15.34 -15.29 -16.96
N ASN A 68 -15.60 -15.11 -18.26
CA ASN A 68 -16.73 -15.76 -18.97
C ASN A 68 -16.24 -16.47 -20.24
N VAL A 69 -15.38 -17.47 -20.08
CA VAL A 69 -14.70 -18.16 -21.18
C VAL A 69 -15.68 -18.89 -22.11
N GLY A 70 -16.76 -19.48 -21.58
CA GLY A 70 -17.76 -20.14 -22.41
C GLY A 70 -18.52 -19.15 -23.31
N LYS A 71 -18.84 -17.96 -22.78
CA LYS A 71 -19.46 -16.89 -23.59
C LYS A 71 -18.49 -16.36 -24.65
N ASP A 72 -17.22 -16.20 -24.31
CA ASP A 72 -16.18 -15.75 -25.24
C ASP A 72 -15.98 -16.77 -26.38
N LEU A 73 -15.92 -18.05 -26.05
CA LEU A 73 -15.82 -19.14 -27.04
C LEU A 73 -17.02 -19.14 -27.98
N VAL A 74 -18.25 -19.01 -27.46
CA VAL A 74 -19.46 -18.89 -28.31
C VAL A 74 -19.38 -17.68 -29.24
N ALA A 75 -18.96 -16.53 -28.72
CA ALA A 75 -18.84 -15.31 -29.52
C ALA A 75 -17.80 -15.44 -30.65
N GLU A 76 -16.74 -16.22 -30.42
CA GLU A 76 -15.71 -16.51 -31.42
C GLU A 76 -16.18 -17.53 -32.46
N LEU A 77 -16.80 -18.63 -32.03
CA LEU A 77 -17.38 -19.62 -32.94
C LEU A 77 -18.43 -18.98 -33.87
N ARG A 78 -19.23 -18.02 -33.36
CA ARG A 78 -20.18 -17.24 -34.18
C ARG A 78 -19.53 -16.43 -35.30
N LYS A 79 -18.28 -16.01 -35.12
CA LYS A 79 -17.51 -15.25 -36.13
C LYS A 79 -16.74 -16.15 -37.09
N SER A 80 -16.70 -17.45 -36.81
CA SER A 80 -15.88 -18.40 -37.55
C SER A 80 -16.69 -19.05 -38.67
N ASP A 81 -16.26 -18.87 -39.92
CA ASP A 81 -16.88 -19.53 -41.09
C ASP A 81 -16.36 -20.97 -41.29
N THR A 82 -15.81 -21.59 -40.24
CA THR A 82 -15.16 -22.90 -40.34
C THR A 82 -16.15 -24.07 -40.35
N LEU A 83 -17.30 -23.93 -39.67
CA LEU A 83 -18.37 -24.93 -39.58
C LEU A 83 -19.75 -24.26 -39.65
N GLY A 84 -20.80 -25.04 -39.93
CA GLY A 84 -22.19 -24.61 -39.88
C GLY A 84 -22.71 -24.55 -38.45
N TRP A 85 -22.22 -23.57 -37.68
CA TRP A 85 -22.56 -23.43 -36.26
C TRP A 85 -24.04 -23.10 -36.07
N ASP A 86 -24.76 -23.94 -35.33
CA ASP A 86 -26.10 -23.64 -34.81
C ASP A 86 -26.04 -23.56 -33.28
N PHE A 87 -26.36 -22.39 -32.73
CA PHE A 87 -26.31 -22.16 -31.28
C PHE A 87 -27.70 -22.37 -30.71
N VAL A 88 -27.88 -23.48 -30.00
CA VAL A 88 -29.19 -23.99 -29.60
C VAL A 88 -29.19 -24.41 -28.14
N ASP A 89 -30.39 -24.62 -27.60
CA ASP A 89 -30.52 -25.25 -26.29
C ASP A 89 -30.24 -26.77 -26.36
N ASP A 90 -30.00 -27.36 -25.19
CA ASP A 90 -29.70 -28.79 -25.02
C ASP A 90 -30.79 -29.71 -25.63
N LYS A 91 -32.06 -29.30 -25.56
CA LYS A 91 -33.19 -30.10 -26.06
C LYS A 91 -33.19 -30.14 -27.59
N LYS A 92 -33.00 -29.00 -28.24
CA LYS A 92 -32.91 -28.88 -29.71
C LYS A 92 -31.65 -29.58 -30.23
N ALA A 93 -30.50 -29.43 -29.55
CA ALA A 93 -29.27 -30.12 -29.90
C ALA A 93 -29.45 -31.66 -29.91
N LYS A 94 -30.01 -32.22 -28.83
CA LYS A 94 -30.24 -33.68 -28.71
C LYS A 94 -31.22 -34.19 -29.76
N LYS A 95 -32.32 -33.47 -29.99
CA LYS A 95 -33.31 -33.85 -31.01
C LYS A 95 -32.72 -33.78 -32.42
N GLY A 96 -31.97 -32.73 -32.73
CA GLY A 96 -31.33 -32.59 -34.04
C GLY A 96 -30.24 -33.64 -34.28
N LEU A 97 -29.52 -34.06 -33.22
CA LEU A 97 -28.57 -35.17 -33.33
C LEU A 97 -29.29 -36.49 -33.67
N GLN A 98 -30.41 -36.79 -32.99
CA GLN A 98 -31.23 -37.99 -33.27
C GLN A 98 -31.85 -37.99 -34.67
N ASN A 99 -32.31 -36.82 -35.13
CA ASN A 99 -32.93 -36.64 -36.43
C ASN A 99 -31.92 -36.52 -37.59
N THR A 100 -30.62 -36.64 -37.32
CA THR A 100 -29.53 -36.42 -38.30
C THR A 100 -29.46 -34.99 -38.87
N ASP A 101 -30.11 -34.02 -38.20
CA ASP A 101 -30.02 -32.60 -38.53
C ASP A 101 -28.64 -32.02 -38.15
N TYR A 102 -28.00 -32.58 -37.11
CA TYR A 102 -26.64 -32.24 -36.70
C TYR A 102 -25.73 -33.46 -36.74
N TYR A 103 -24.48 -33.23 -37.15
CA TYR A 103 -23.43 -34.26 -37.18
C TYR A 103 -22.71 -34.39 -35.84
N MET A 104 -22.68 -33.29 -35.09
CA MET A 104 -22.02 -33.19 -33.79
C MET A 104 -22.73 -32.15 -32.92
N VAL A 105 -22.75 -32.42 -31.62
CA VAL A 105 -23.05 -31.44 -30.57
C VAL A 105 -21.78 -31.16 -29.78
N ILE A 106 -21.47 -29.88 -29.59
CA ILE A 106 -20.44 -29.41 -28.67
C ILE A 106 -21.15 -28.79 -27.48
N GLU A 107 -20.90 -29.33 -26.30
CA GLU A 107 -21.44 -28.82 -25.05
C GLU A 107 -20.30 -28.21 -24.22
N ILE A 108 -20.48 -26.94 -23.87
CA ILE A 108 -19.64 -26.21 -22.91
C ILE A 108 -20.23 -26.44 -21.51
N PRO A 109 -19.55 -27.17 -20.62
CA PRO A 109 -20.07 -27.50 -19.29
C PRO A 109 -20.26 -26.27 -18.40
N GLU A 110 -21.06 -26.42 -17.33
CA GLU A 110 -21.36 -25.33 -16.38
C GLU A 110 -20.13 -24.79 -15.64
N ASN A 111 -19.18 -25.67 -15.33
CA ASN A 111 -17.94 -25.34 -14.63
C ASN A 111 -16.79 -24.93 -15.56
N PHE A 112 -17.05 -24.65 -16.84
CA PHE A 112 -15.99 -24.42 -17.81
C PHE A 112 -15.14 -23.19 -17.48
N SER A 113 -15.76 -22.04 -17.23
CA SER A 113 -15.05 -20.83 -16.78
C SER A 113 -14.44 -20.99 -15.39
N GLN A 114 -15.10 -21.73 -14.49
CA GLN A 114 -14.58 -22.01 -13.15
C GLN A 114 -13.26 -22.78 -13.22
N ASN A 115 -13.19 -23.82 -14.05
CA ASN A 115 -11.97 -24.61 -14.23
C ASN A 115 -10.82 -23.74 -14.80
N VAL A 116 -11.12 -22.82 -15.73
CA VAL A 116 -10.10 -21.87 -16.23
C VAL A 116 -9.57 -20.96 -15.11
N THR A 117 -10.42 -20.55 -14.17
CA THR A 117 -9.98 -19.69 -13.05
C THR A 117 -9.11 -20.42 -12.01
N THR A 118 -9.07 -21.76 -12.01
CA THR A 118 -8.23 -22.54 -11.08
C THR A 118 -6.73 -22.48 -11.40
N VAL A 119 -6.29 -21.70 -12.40
CA VAL A 119 -4.88 -21.58 -12.80
C VAL A 119 -3.94 -21.17 -11.67
N LEU A 120 -4.44 -20.41 -10.70
CA LEU A 120 -3.66 -19.96 -9.53
C LEU A 120 -3.83 -20.87 -8.31
N ASP A 121 -4.67 -21.90 -8.40
CA ASP A 121 -4.93 -22.83 -7.30
C ASP A 121 -3.82 -23.89 -7.23
N GLU A 122 -3.67 -24.52 -6.06
CA GLU A 122 -2.69 -25.59 -5.85
C GLU A 122 -2.89 -26.78 -6.81
N ASN A 123 -4.13 -27.04 -7.22
CA ASN A 123 -4.49 -28.14 -8.12
C ASN A 123 -5.36 -27.62 -9.28
N PRO A 124 -4.74 -27.09 -10.36
CA PRO A 124 -5.49 -26.55 -11.49
C PRO A 124 -6.25 -27.65 -12.24
N VAL A 125 -7.51 -27.38 -12.56
CA VAL A 125 -8.39 -28.27 -13.31
C VAL A 125 -8.42 -27.85 -14.77
N LYS A 126 -8.15 -28.78 -15.68
CA LYS A 126 -8.22 -28.50 -17.12
C LYS A 126 -9.67 -28.31 -17.56
N PRO A 127 -10.01 -27.22 -18.27
CA PRO A 127 -11.33 -27.08 -18.86
C PRO A 127 -11.50 -28.06 -20.02
N GLU A 128 -12.61 -28.80 -20.04
CA GLU A 128 -12.93 -29.73 -21.13
C GLU A 128 -14.26 -29.38 -21.78
N LEU A 129 -14.33 -29.62 -23.09
CA LEU A 129 -15.56 -29.54 -23.87
C LEU A 129 -16.09 -30.95 -24.09
N THR A 130 -17.41 -31.12 -24.01
CA THR A 130 -18.06 -32.39 -24.30
C THR A 130 -18.45 -32.44 -25.77
N TYR A 131 -18.01 -33.49 -26.47
CA TYR A 131 -18.29 -33.68 -27.89
C TYR A 131 -19.17 -34.92 -28.06
N ILE A 132 -20.34 -34.77 -28.66
CA ILE A 132 -21.28 -35.86 -28.92
C ILE A 132 -21.44 -36.00 -30.43
N GLN A 133 -21.12 -37.18 -30.98
CA GLN A 133 -21.18 -37.46 -32.41
C GLN A 133 -22.37 -38.38 -32.73
N ASN A 134 -22.88 -38.30 -33.95
CA ASN A 134 -23.88 -39.27 -34.42
C ASN A 134 -23.17 -40.56 -34.88
N GLU A 135 -23.46 -41.69 -34.24
CA GLU A 135 -22.84 -43.00 -34.55
C GLU A 135 -23.28 -43.60 -35.89
N GLY A 136 -24.36 -43.08 -36.51
CA GLY A 136 -24.86 -43.51 -37.82
C GLY A 136 -24.11 -42.94 -39.03
N LEU A 137 -22.99 -42.25 -38.81
CA LEU A 137 -22.25 -41.53 -39.86
C LEU A 137 -21.31 -42.45 -40.66
N HIS A 138 -21.30 -42.30 -41.99
CA HIS A 138 -20.29 -42.92 -42.86
C HIS A 138 -18.89 -42.33 -42.61
N TYR A 139 -17.83 -43.11 -42.86
CA TYR A 139 -16.42 -42.81 -42.52
C TYR A 139 -15.95 -41.38 -42.86
N MET A 140 -16.40 -40.80 -43.97
CA MET A 140 -16.07 -39.43 -44.37
C MET A 140 -16.56 -38.36 -43.38
N ALA A 141 -17.76 -38.53 -42.81
CA ALA A 141 -18.31 -37.59 -41.84
C ALA A 141 -17.64 -37.71 -40.46
N ALA A 142 -17.19 -38.91 -40.07
CA ALA A 142 -16.38 -39.13 -38.88
C ALA A 142 -15.00 -38.44 -39.00
N GLN A 143 -14.37 -38.49 -40.18
CA GLN A 143 -13.08 -37.84 -40.40
C GLN A 143 -13.20 -36.31 -40.37
N VAL A 144 -14.29 -35.77 -40.93
CA VAL A 144 -14.60 -34.33 -40.91
C VAL A 144 -14.82 -33.81 -39.49
N THR A 145 -15.67 -34.48 -38.72
CA THR A 145 -15.96 -34.10 -37.34
C THR A 145 -14.74 -34.23 -36.43
N LYS A 146 -13.84 -35.18 -36.71
CA LYS A 146 -12.53 -35.29 -36.04
C LYS A 146 -11.64 -34.08 -36.29
N SER A 147 -11.44 -33.67 -37.55
CA SER A 147 -10.63 -32.48 -37.87
C SER A 147 -11.23 -31.17 -37.32
N ALA A 148 -12.56 -31.06 -37.31
CA ALA A 148 -13.26 -29.95 -36.65
C ALA A 148 -12.96 -29.90 -35.14
N THR A 149 -13.07 -31.04 -34.47
CA THR A 149 -12.78 -31.18 -33.03
C THR A 149 -11.34 -30.80 -32.70
N GLU A 150 -10.38 -31.24 -33.51
CA GLU A 150 -8.95 -30.91 -33.34
C GLU A 150 -8.70 -29.40 -33.44
N ARG A 151 -9.31 -28.70 -34.41
CA ARG A 151 -9.22 -27.24 -34.53
C ARG A 151 -9.83 -26.49 -33.35
N ILE A 152 -10.99 -26.95 -32.85
CA ILE A 152 -11.62 -26.36 -31.66
C ILE A 152 -10.73 -26.54 -30.43
N ARG A 153 -10.14 -27.73 -30.25
CA ARG A 153 -9.19 -28.00 -29.17
C ARG A 153 -7.94 -27.11 -29.26
N GLU A 154 -7.40 -26.91 -30.45
CA GLU A 154 -6.23 -26.04 -30.67
C GLU A 154 -6.54 -24.58 -30.30
N ASN A 155 -7.65 -24.03 -30.82
CA ASN A 155 -8.09 -22.66 -30.50
C ASN A 155 -8.35 -22.49 -29.00
N LEU A 156 -9.00 -23.47 -28.37
CA LEU A 156 -9.22 -23.48 -26.93
C LEU A 156 -7.89 -23.49 -26.16
N SER A 157 -6.95 -24.36 -26.53
CA SER A 157 -5.63 -24.46 -25.88
C SER A 157 -4.87 -23.13 -25.96
N ASN A 158 -4.87 -22.47 -27.12
CA ASN A 158 -4.25 -21.16 -27.30
C ASN A 158 -4.89 -20.09 -26.42
N LYS A 159 -6.23 -20.09 -26.31
CA LYS A 159 -6.96 -19.13 -25.48
C LYS A 159 -6.73 -19.35 -23.99
N VAL A 160 -6.77 -20.60 -23.53
CA VAL A 160 -6.47 -20.96 -22.13
C VAL A 160 -5.04 -20.55 -21.80
N THR A 161 -4.08 -20.86 -22.68
CA THR A 161 -2.68 -20.46 -22.49
C THR A 161 -2.54 -18.93 -22.39
N ALA A 162 -3.15 -18.17 -23.30
CA ALA A 162 -3.11 -16.71 -23.27
C ALA A 162 -3.76 -16.14 -21.98
N SER A 163 -4.87 -16.73 -21.54
CA SER A 163 -5.56 -16.33 -20.31
C SER A 163 -4.71 -16.63 -19.08
N TYR A 164 -4.05 -17.78 -19.04
CA TYR A 164 -3.12 -18.19 -17.98
C TYR A 164 -1.92 -17.25 -17.91
N THR A 165 -1.28 -16.95 -19.05
CA THR A 165 -0.15 -16.00 -19.09
C THR A 165 -0.55 -14.61 -18.61
N THR A 166 -1.75 -14.15 -18.97
CA THR A 166 -2.26 -12.83 -18.54
C THR A 166 -2.52 -12.81 -17.03
N ALA A 167 -3.12 -13.88 -16.49
CA ALA A 167 -3.36 -14.03 -15.05
C ALA A 167 -2.04 -14.03 -14.27
N LEU A 168 -1.06 -14.84 -14.70
CA LEU A 168 0.25 -14.92 -14.08
C LEU A 168 0.99 -13.58 -14.13
N LEU A 169 1.00 -12.89 -15.28
CA LEU A 169 1.66 -11.59 -15.40
C LEU A 169 1.01 -10.53 -14.52
N SER A 170 -0.32 -10.56 -14.39
CA SER A 170 -1.05 -9.67 -13.48
C SER A 170 -0.66 -9.92 -12.02
N GLN A 171 -0.59 -11.20 -11.61
CA GLN A 171 -0.17 -11.57 -10.26
C GLN A 171 1.28 -11.15 -9.98
N MET A 172 2.18 -11.29 -10.95
CA MET A 172 3.56 -10.83 -10.82
C MET A 172 3.65 -9.31 -10.64
N ALA A 173 2.83 -8.54 -11.36
CA ALA A 173 2.76 -7.09 -11.18
C ALA A 173 2.24 -6.69 -9.80
N GLU A 174 1.26 -7.43 -9.25
CA GLU A 174 0.80 -7.23 -7.87
C GLU A 174 1.89 -7.54 -6.85
N ILE A 175 2.64 -8.62 -7.05
CA ILE A 175 3.79 -8.97 -6.21
C ILE A 175 4.85 -7.88 -6.27
N GLU A 176 5.18 -7.36 -7.45
CA GLU A 176 6.11 -6.24 -7.64
C GLU A 176 5.67 -4.99 -6.85
N ASN A 177 4.39 -4.63 -6.94
CA ASN A 177 3.82 -3.53 -6.16
C ASN A 177 3.96 -3.79 -4.66
N GLY A 178 3.65 -5.01 -4.20
CA GLY A 178 3.83 -5.40 -2.80
C GLY A 178 5.28 -5.30 -2.32
N PHE A 179 6.26 -5.67 -3.16
CA PHE A 179 7.68 -5.48 -2.85
C PHE A 179 8.07 -3.99 -2.80
N ASN A 180 7.57 -3.17 -3.72
CA ASN A 180 7.81 -1.72 -3.72
C ASN A 180 7.22 -1.04 -2.46
N ASP A 181 6.00 -1.42 -2.08
CA ASP A 181 5.37 -0.95 -0.85
C ASP A 181 6.16 -1.40 0.40
N GLY A 182 6.62 -2.65 0.42
CA GLY A 182 7.48 -3.18 1.47
C GLY A 182 8.83 -2.44 1.57
N ALA A 183 9.44 -2.10 0.44
CA ALA A 183 10.66 -1.30 0.39
C ALA A 183 10.43 0.13 0.91
N GLY A 184 9.34 0.77 0.47
CA GLY A 184 8.93 2.10 0.96
C GLY A 184 8.62 2.11 2.46
N GLY A 185 7.97 1.06 2.97
CA GLY A 185 7.75 0.85 4.40
C GLY A 185 9.05 0.69 5.18
N SER A 186 9.99 -0.11 4.67
CA SER A 186 11.30 -0.32 5.28
C SER A 186 12.13 0.97 5.34
N GLN A 187 12.08 1.79 4.28
CA GLN A 187 12.72 3.11 4.27
C GLN A 187 12.15 4.04 5.34
N LYS A 188 10.81 4.09 5.50
CA LYS A 188 10.16 4.88 6.57
C LYS A 188 10.60 4.44 7.97
N ILE A 189 10.75 3.14 8.19
CA ILE A 189 11.26 2.59 9.46
C ILE A 189 12.70 3.04 9.70
N ASN A 190 13.55 2.95 8.69
CA ASN A 190 14.95 3.39 8.79
C ASN A 190 15.06 4.90 9.09
N ASP A 191 14.28 5.73 8.40
CA ASP A 191 14.23 7.18 8.64
C ASP A 191 13.71 7.50 10.06
N GLY A 192 12.70 6.77 10.53
CA GLY A 192 12.18 6.88 11.88
C GLY A 192 13.22 6.51 12.94
N ALA A 193 13.96 5.42 12.73
CA ALA A 193 15.06 5.02 13.61
C ALA A 193 16.19 6.06 13.63
N GLY A 194 16.50 6.66 12.47
CA GLY A 194 17.45 7.78 12.38
C GLY A 194 17.02 8.98 13.21
N LYS A 195 15.75 9.41 13.08
CA LYS A 195 15.19 10.50 13.89
C LYS A 195 15.21 10.19 15.38
N LEU A 196 14.86 8.97 15.78
CA LEU A 196 14.90 8.54 17.17
C LEU A 196 16.34 8.61 17.73
N LYS A 197 17.32 8.09 16.98
CA LYS A 197 18.73 8.17 17.34
C LYS A 197 19.17 9.63 17.53
N SER A 198 18.88 10.51 16.58
CA SER A 198 19.21 11.94 16.70
C SER A 198 18.53 12.59 17.90
N GLY A 199 17.24 12.35 18.12
CA GLY A 199 16.50 12.90 19.27
C GLY A 199 17.06 12.43 20.61
N THR A 200 17.40 11.14 20.73
CA THR A 200 18.03 10.60 21.95
C THR A 200 19.42 11.17 22.20
N ALA A 201 20.20 11.43 21.14
CA ALA A 201 21.49 12.11 21.27
C ALA A 201 21.34 13.55 21.77
N GLN A 202 20.36 14.31 21.27
CA GLN A 202 20.07 15.67 21.75
C GLN A 202 19.64 15.70 23.22
N ILE A 203 18.84 14.72 23.65
CA ILE A 203 18.44 14.58 25.06
C ILE A 203 19.67 14.29 25.93
N LEU A 204 20.52 13.34 25.52
CA LEU A 204 21.74 13.01 26.25
C LEU A 204 22.66 14.23 26.39
N GLU A 205 22.87 14.97 25.30
CA GLU A 205 23.66 16.20 25.31
C GLU A 205 23.06 17.24 26.27
N SER A 206 21.75 17.46 26.20
CA SER A 206 21.06 18.41 27.09
C SER A 206 21.18 18.02 28.56
N LEU A 207 21.12 16.72 28.88
CA LEU A 207 21.30 16.22 30.24
C LEU A 207 22.74 16.42 30.73
N GLN A 208 23.72 16.14 29.86
CA GLN A 208 25.14 16.36 30.17
C GLN A 208 25.44 17.85 30.38
N GLN A 209 24.86 18.73 29.57
CA GLN A 209 25.01 20.19 29.72
C GLN A 209 24.36 20.72 31.00
N LYS A 210 23.29 20.09 31.50
CA LYS A 210 22.57 20.50 32.72
C LYS A 210 23.12 19.90 34.00
N ALA A 211 23.87 18.81 33.95
CA ALA A 211 24.47 18.21 35.15
C ALA A 211 25.31 19.21 35.99
N PRO A 212 26.17 20.07 35.39
CA PRO A 212 26.90 21.09 36.14
C PRO A 212 26.00 22.12 36.84
N ASP A 213 24.84 22.46 36.26
CA ASP A 213 23.89 23.38 36.89
C ASP A 213 23.26 22.76 38.14
N ILE A 214 22.98 21.46 38.11
CA ILE A 214 22.48 20.70 39.26
C ILE A 214 23.55 20.67 40.36
N ASP A 215 24.81 20.42 40.00
CA ASP A 215 25.93 20.45 40.96
C ASP A 215 26.13 21.85 41.55
N LYS A 216 26.01 22.91 40.73
CA LYS A 216 26.07 24.30 41.18
C LYS A 216 24.93 24.63 42.14
N LEU A 217 23.71 24.17 41.85
CA LEU A 217 22.55 24.35 42.73
C LEU A 217 22.76 23.63 44.06
N ALA A 218 23.24 22.39 44.05
CA ALA A 218 23.57 21.63 45.24
C ALA A 218 24.66 22.33 46.08
N GLY A 219 25.71 22.84 45.43
CA GLY A 219 26.76 23.62 46.06
C GLY A 219 26.24 24.92 46.70
N GLY A 220 25.39 25.66 46.00
CA GLY A 220 24.75 26.88 46.51
C GLY A 220 23.84 26.61 47.71
N ALA A 221 23.06 25.52 47.68
CA ALA A 221 22.22 25.11 48.80
C ALA A 221 23.06 24.74 50.04
N ALA A 222 24.20 24.07 49.85
CA ALA A 222 25.13 23.76 50.93
C ALA A 222 25.75 25.04 51.54
N GLN A 223 26.16 26.00 50.70
CA GLN A 223 26.66 27.30 51.15
C GLN A 223 25.60 28.09 51.93
N LEU A 224 24.35 28.10 51.46
CA LEU A 224 23.24 28.74 52.16
C LEU A 224 23.00 28.11 53.54
N LYS A 225 23.03 26.78 53.63
CA LYS A 225 22.91 26.06 54.91
C LYS A 225 24.02 26.45 55.89
N VAL A 226 25.26 26.54 55.42
CA VAL A 226 26.39 26.98 56.24
C VAL A 226 26.22 28.44 56.69
N GLY A 227 25.89 29.35 55.77
CA GLY A 227 25.71 30.77 56.08
C GLY A 227 24.59 31.03 57.09
N THR A 228 23.45 30.36 56.91
CA THR A 228 22.31 30.46 57.85
C THR A 228 22.64 29.86 59.22
N GLY A 229 23.41 28.77 59.28
CA GLY A 229 23.93 28.22 60.53
C GLY A 229 24.87 29.20 61.26
N THR A 230 25.78 29.84 60.54
CA THR A 230 26.68 30.87 61.10
C THR A 230 25.91 32.07 61.63
N MET A 231 24.90 32.54 60.87
CA MET A 231 24.04 33.64 61.29
C MET A 231 23.27 33.30 62.58
N TYR A 232 22.67 32.11 62.62
CA TYR A 232 21.95 31.62 63.80
C TYR A 232 22.86 31.58 65.04
N ASN A 233 24.04 30.98 64.92
CA ASN A 233 25.00 30.87 66.03
C ASN A 233 25.49 32.24 66.50
N SER A 234 25.74 33.17 65.56
CA SER A 234 26.17 34.53 65.90
C SER A 234 25.08 35.30 66.66
N LEU A 235 23.82 35.15 66.26
CA LEU A 235 22.69 35.78 66.94
C LEU A 235 22.47 35.18 68.33
N ALA A 236 22.49 33.84 68.43
CA ALA A 236 22.36 33.14 69.70
C ALA A 236 23.48 33.55 70.69
N GLY A 237 24.72 33.63 70.21
CA GLY A 237 25.86 34.06 71.04
C GLY A 237 25.80 35.51 71.49
N LYS A 238 25.14 36.39 70.73
CA LYS A 238 24.96 37.82 71.06
C LYS A 238 23.70 38.12 71.85
N GLN A 239 22.85 37.13 72.13
CA GLN A 239 21.59 37.34 72.84
C GLN A 239 21.78 38.01 74.21
N ALA A 240 22.83 37.62 74.94
CA ALA A 240 23.14 38.24 76.23
C ALA A 240 23.61 39.70 76.09
N ASP A 241 24.39 40.02 75.07
CA ASP A 241 24.85 41.39 74.81
C ASP A 241 23.70 42.29 74.32
N ILE A 242 22.79 41.76 73.51
CA ILE A 242 21.54 42.42 73.13
C ILE A 242 20.71 42.71 74.39
N GLY A 243 20.63 41.75 75.33
CA GLY A 243 20.01 41.95 76.64
C GLY A 243 20.67 43.06 77.44
N LYS A 244 22.00 43.05 77.58
CA LYS A 244 22.76 44.10 78.27
C LYS A 244 22.55 45.48 77.64
N LEU A 245 22.48 45.55 76.31
CA LEU A 245 22.21 46.81 75.60
C LEU A 245 20.80 47.33 75.92
N ALA A 246 19.80 46.45 75.96
CA ALA A 246 18.44 46.80 76.38
C ALA A 246 18.40 47.27 77.85
N ASP A 247 19.10 46.56 78.75
CA ASP A 247 19.20 46.94 80.16
C ASP A 247 19.89 48.30 80.34
N GLY A 248 20.99 48.54 79.62
CA GLY A 248 21.69 49.82 79.62
C GLY A 248 20.82 50.98 79.12
N ALA A 249 20.01 50.76 78.08
CA ALA A 249 19.04 51.75 77.61
C ALA A 249 17.99 52.09 78.69
N ASN A 250 17.49 51.08 79.40
CA ASN A 250 16.55 51.27 80.52
C ASN A 250 17.20 52.02 81.70
N GLN A 251 18.48 51.76 81.98
CA GLN A 251 19.25 52.49 83.00
C GLN A 251 19.42 53.96 82.64
N VAL A 252 19.74 54.26 81.38
CA VAL A 252 19.85 55.65 80.88
C VAL A 252 18.51 56.37 81.00
N ASP A 253 17.41 55.73 80.61
CA ASP A 253 16.06 56.31 80.75
C ASP A 253 15.73 56.61 82.23
N THR A 254 15.98 55.65 83.12
CA THR A 254 15.76 55.82 84.56
C THR A 254 16.61 56.97 85.13
N GLY A 255 17.89 57.03 84.76
CA GLY A 255 18.79 58.12 85.17
C GLY A 255 18.31 59.48 84.67
N MET A 256 17.81 59.57 83.43
CA MET A 256 17.25 60.80 82.88
C MET A 256 15.99 61.25 83.64
N GLN A 257 15.12 60.31 84.03
CA GLN A 257 13.95 60.60 84.87
C GLN A 257 14.37 61.14 86.24
N GLN A 258 15.42 60.58 86.85
CA GLN A 258 15.97 61.06 88.13
C GLN A 258 16.58 62.46 88.00
N VAL A 259 17.37 62.73 86.97
CA VAL A 259 17.94 64.05 86.69
C VAL A 259 16.84 65.09 86.53
N ASN A 260 15.80 64.78 85.76
CA ASN A 260 14.64 65.65 85.61
C ASN A 260 13.92 65.90 86.95
N GLY A 261 13.75 64.87 87.77
CA GLY A 261 13.20 65.01 89.13
C GLY A 261 14.06 65.88 90.04
N GLY A 262 15.39 65.72 89.99
CA GLY A 262 16.36 66.55 90.71
C GLY A 262 16.33 68.01 90.27
N ALA A 263 16.28 68.25 88.96
CA ALA A 263 16.15 69.59 88.39
C ALA A 263 14.87 70.31 88.87
N ARG A 264 13.73 69.61 88.91
CA ARG A 264 12.47 70.15 89.47
C ARG A 264 12.58 70.47 90.97
N LYS A 265 13.25 69.62 91.75
CA LYS A 265 13.48 69.89 93.19
C LYS A 265 14.39 71.10 93.40
N LEU A 266 15.44 71.23 92.60
CA LEU A 266 16.35 72.37 92.63
C LEU A 266 15.61 73.66 92.27
N ASP A 267 14.82 73.66 91.20
CA ASP A 267 13.97 74.79 90.80
C ASP A 267 13.03 75.22 91.94
N ALA A 268 12.32 74.27 92.56
CA ALA A 268 11.47 74.54 93.71
C ALA A 268 12.25 75.10 94.92
N GLY A 269 13.48 74.64 95.15
CA GLY A 269 14.37 75.15 96.19
C GLY A 269 14.81 76.60 95.94
N ILE A 270 15.17 76.92 94.70
CA ILE A 270 15.51 78.30 94.26
C ILE A 270 14.31 79.22 94.46
N GLN A 271 13.10 78.77 94.09
CA GLN A 271 11.87 79.54 94.32
C GLN A 271 11.66 79.84 95.82
N LYS A 272 11.83 78.84 96.69
CA LYS A 272 11.75 79.03 98.16
C LYS A 272 12.80 79.99 98.69
N LEU A 273 14.05 79.89 98.22
CA LEU A 273 15.14 80.80 98.60
C LEU A 273 14.83 82.24 98.20
N ASN A 274 14.32 82.46 96.99
CA ASN A 274 13.90 83.78 96.52
C ASN A 274 12.78 84.37 97.41
N VAL A 275 11.81 83.55 97.82
CA VAL A 275 10.77 83.96 98.78
C VAL A 275 11.41 84.35 100.12
N GLY A 276 12.25 83.50 100.71
CA GLY A 276 12.92 83.78 101.99
C GLY A 276 13.84 85.01 101.95
N MET A 277 14.55 85.24 100.84
CA MET A 277 15.33 86.46 100.61
C MET A 277 14.46 87.71 100.55
N THR A 278 13.29 87.61 99.91
CA THR A 278 12.30 88.70 99.88
C THR A 278 11.78 88.99 101.28
N GLU A 279 11.43 87.96 102.06
CA GLU A 279 10.98 88.08 103.44
C GLU A 279 12.06 88.68 104.36
N LEU A 280 13.32 88.23 104.23
CA LEU A 280 14.46 88.75 104.98
C LEU A 280 14.70 90.23 104.67
N ASN A 281 14.67 90.60 103.39
CA ASN A 281 14.79 91.99 102.97
C ASN A 281 13.67 92.86 103.54
N SER A 282 12.42 92.39 103.49
CA SER A 282 11.28 93.07 104.14
C SER A 282 11.45 93.16 105.66
N GLY A 283 11.98 92.12 106.31
CA GLY A 283 12.31 92.11 107.74
C GLY A 283 13.37 93.14 108.12
N ALA A 284 14.46 93.20 107.36
CA ALA A 284 15.54 94.18 107.56
C ALA A 284 15.04 95.63 107.38
N GLN A 285 14.18 95.88 106.37
CA GLN A 285 13.55 97.19 106.17
C GLN A 285 12.67 97.60 107.36
N ARG A 286 11.89 96.67 107.93
CA ARG A 286 11.09 96.94 109.14
C ARG A 286 11.95 97.28 110.36
N LEU A 287 13.05 96.55 110.58
CA LEU A 287 13.98 96.81 111.69
C LEU A 287 14.62 98.20 111.56
N ASN A 288 15.01 98.59 110.35
CA ASN A 288 15.59 99.90 110.08
C ASN A 288 14.59 101.07 110.21
N GLY A 289 13.28 100.80 110.14
CA GLY A 289 12.23 101.80 110.34
C GLY A 289 11.64 101.84 111.76
N GLY A 290 12.10 100.98 112.67
CA GLY A 290 11.56 100.81 114.03
C GLY A 290 12.52 101.17 115.17
N LEU A 291 13.65 101.82 114.86
CA LEU A 291 14.57 102.49 115.78
C LEU A 291 14.53 104.00 115.50
#